data_AF-A0A316FW74-F1
#
_entry.id   AF-A0A316FW74-F1
#
_cell.length_a   1.000
_cell.length_b   1.000
_cell.length_c   1.000
_cell.angle_alpha   90.00
_cell.angle_beta   90.00
_cell.angle_gamma   90.00
#
_symmetry.space_group_name_H-M   'P 1'
#
loop_
_entity.id
_entity.type
_entity.pdbx_description
1 polymer ?
#
loop_
_entity_poly.entity_id
_entity_poly.type
_entity_poly.pdbx_seq_one_letter_code
_entity_poly.pdbx_strand_id
1 'polypeptide(L)'
;MTTILLPIFFNLLTILALWQTWRTRQNKTAKRIGSGLLLIASGVLWQQSYGAEFGLTFLAITSALMAMMLIGITSEKFKQNNRNKAESLQTEAEMKKTLKAKHSNQFKPRQVTFQAWPIYARRVGTFLVAGPVTFVFSTVICLLLVMALPGELANTLVIAAFMLPIMWSLGACWILSQPKRIRPSMIMAGVSMVGSMILIMIPTVP
;
A
#
# COMPACT_ATOMS: atom_id res chain seq x y z
N MET A 1 7.66 -10.37 24.89
CA MET A 1 8.12 -10.05 23.51
C MET A 1 7.80 -11.13 22.48
N THR A 2 7.89 -12.42 22.83
CA THR A 2 7.58 -13.54 21.92
C THR A 2 6.12 -13.60 21.45
N THR A 3 5.18 -13.07 22.24
CA THR A 3 3.74 -13.08 21.96
C THR A 3 3.33 -12.22 20.75
N ILE A 4 4.09 -11.17 20.42
CA ILE A 4 3.74 -10.22 19.33
C ILE A 4 4.33 -10.67 17.99
N LEU A 5 5.48 -11.34 18.01
CA LEU A 5 6.18 -11.75 16.79
C LEU A 5 5.44 -12.87 16.04
N LEU A 6 4.79 -13.77 16.78
CA LEU A 6 4.05 -14.90 16.22
C LEU A 6 2.87 -14.45 15.32
N PRO A 7 1.94 -13.59 15.78
CA PRO A 7 0.82 -13.14 14.93
C PRO A 7 1.28 -12.30 13.73
N ILE A 8 2.35 -11.51 13.88
CA ILE A 8 2.94 -10.75 12.77
C ILE A 8 3.49 -11.69 11.70
N PHE A 9 4.23 -12.73 12.10
CA PHE A 9 4.78 -13.71 11.17
C PHE A 9 3.68 -14.45 10.40
N PHE A 10 2.62 -14.88 11.10
CA PHE A 10 1.46 -15.51 10.46
C PHE A 10 0.72 -14.57 9.50
N ASN A 11 0.58 -13.29 9.85
CA ASN A 11 -0.03 -12.30 8.97
C ASN A 11 0.81 -12.10 7.67
N LEU A 12 2.14 -12.01 7.81
CA LEU A 12 3.03 -11.93 6.66
C LEU A 12 2.90 -13.14 5.74
N LEU A 13 2.89 -14.34 6.31
CA LEU A 13 2.81 -15.60 5.58
C LEU A 13 1.47 -15.72 4.83
N THR A 14 0.40 -15.27 5.47
CA THR A 14 -0.95 -15.17 4.91
C THR A 14 -0.98 -14.28 3.67
N ILE A 15 -0.41 -13.08 3.75
CA ILE A 15 -0.45 -12.11 2.66
C ILE A 15 0.43 -12.56 1.50
N LEU A 16 1.59 -13.17 1.79
CA LEU A 16 2.42 -13.79 0.76
C LEU A 16 1.68 -14.92 0.04
N ALA A 17 0.95 -15.78 0.75
CA ALA A 17 0.16 -16.85 0.17
C ALA A 17 -1.00 -16.33 -0.71
N LEU A 18 -1.73 -15.31 -0.24
CA LEU A 18 -2.77 -14.60 -1.00
C LEU A 18 -2.19 -14.00 -2.28
N TRP A 19 -1.07 -13.28 -2.16
CA TRP A 19 -0.38 -12.65 -3.29
C TRP A 19 0.10 -13.68 -4.32
N GLN A 20 0.71 -14.78 -3.89
CA GLN A 20 1.12 -15.86 -4.79
C GLN A 20 -0.08 -16.45 -5.55
N THR A 21 -1.20 -16.65 -4.85
CA THR A 21 -2.40 -17.22 -5.43
C THR A 21 -3.03 -16.30 -6.49
N TRP A 22 -2.97 -14.99 -6.27
CA TRP A 22 -3.36 -13.99 -7.27
C TRP A 22 -2.39 -13.98 -8.46
N ARG A 23 -1.09 -14.10 -8.21
CA ARG A 23 -0.06 -14.03 -9.26
C ARG A 23 -0.12 -15.22 -10.22
N THR A 24 -0.39 -16.43 -9.75
CA THR A 24 -0.30 -17.62 -10.61
C THR A 24 -1.46 -17.79 -11.58
N ARG A 25 -2.53 -16.96 -11.53
CA ARG A 25 -3.77 -17.03 -12.35
C ARG A 25 -4.47 -18.41 -12.45
N GLN A 26 -3.89 -19.47 -11.91
CA GLN A 26 -4.45 -20.81 -11.82
C GLN A 26 -5.48 -20.89 -10.70
N ASN A 27 -6.52 -21.67 -10.95
CA ASN A 27 -7.66 -21.88 -10.05
C ASN A 27 -7.27 -22.77 -8.85
N LYS A 28 -6.33 -22.31 -8.01
CA LYS A 28 -5.88 -23.01 -6.80
C LYS A 28 -6.77 -22.63 -5.62
N THR A 29 -8.04 -22.99 -5.69
CA THR A 29 -9.06 -22.72 -4.65
C THR A 29 -8.59 -23.20 -3.27
N ALA A 30 -7.93 -24.35 -3.20
CA ALA A 30 -7.35 -24.87 -1.95
C ALA A 30 -6.31 -23.93 -1.33
N LYS A 31 -5.46 -23.28 -2.13
CA LYS A 31 -4.49 -22.28 -1.61
C LYS A 31 -5.18 -21.01 -1.12
N ARG A 32 -6.27 -20.58 -1.78
CA ARG A 32 -7.07 -19.43 -1.33
C ARG A 32 -7.73 -19.71 0.02
N ILE A 33 -8.37 -20.87 0.14
CA ILE A 33 -9.00 -21.31 1.39
C ILE A 33 -7.94 -21.43 2.49
N GLY A 34 -6.79 -22.07 2.19
CA GLY A 34 -5.67 -22.18 3.12
C GLY A 34 -5.17 -20.82 3.62
N SER A 35 -5.00 -19.84 2.73
CA SER A 35 -4.64 -18.47 3.16
C SER A 35 -5.72 -17.79 3.99
N GLY A 36 -7.00 -18.03 3.72
CA GLY A 36 -8.10 -17.51 4.53
C GLY A 36 -8.10 -18.08 5.95
N LEU A 37 -7.90 -19.39 6.08
CA LEU A 37 -7.75 -20.05 7.38
C LEU A 37 -6.55 -19.53 8.16
N LEU A 38 -5.43 -19.28 7.47
CA LEU A 38 -4.24 -18.69 8.07
C LEU A 38 -4.47 -17.26 8.58
N LEU A 39 -5.28 -16.47 7.87
CA LEU A 39 -5.69 -15.13 8.31
C LEU A 39 -6.53 -15.19 9.58
N ILE A 40 -7.49 -16.12 9.63
CA ILE A 40 -8.33 -16.34 10.81
C ILE A 40 -7.46 -16.77 11.99
N ALA A 41 -6.51 -17.69 11.79
CA ALA A 41 -5.57 -18.10 12.82
C ALA A 41 -4.72 -16.93 13.33
N SER A 42 -4.23 -16.05 12.45
CA SER A 42 -3.54 -14.82 12.84
C SER A 42 -4.45 -13.90 13.67
N GLY A 43 -5.72 -13.77 13.31
CA GLY A 43 -6.70 -12.99 14.06
C GLY A 43 -6.95 -13.51 15.46
N VAL A 44 -7.09 -14.83 15.62
CA VAL A 44 -7.25 -15.48 16.94
C VAL A 44 -6.03 -15.21 17.82
N LEU A 45 -4.81 -15.28 17.27
CA LEU A 45 -3.60 -14.97 18.01
C LEU A 45 -3.52 -13.50 18.46
N TRP A 46 -3.95 -12.57 17.60
CA TRP A 46 -4.07 -11.16 17.96
C TRP A 46 -5.11 -10.93 19.06
N GLN A 47 -6.26 -11.59 18.96
CA GLN A 47 -7.33 -11.53 19.96
C GLN A 47 -6.89 -12.09 21.33
N GLN A 48 -6.16 -13.21 21.36
CA GLN A 48 -5.65 -13.77 22.61
C GLN A 48 -4.62 -12.86 23.28
N SER A 49 -3.87 -12.07 22.50
CA SER A 49 -2.80 -11.22 23.02
C SER A 49 -3.30 -9.88 23.57
N TYR A 50 -4.34 -9.30 22.96
CA TYR A 50 -4.78 -7.92 23.25
C TYR A 50 -6.28 -7.79 23.51
N GLY A 51 -7.03 -8.88 23.51
CA GLY A 51 -8.50 -8.87 23.55
C GLY A 51 -9.13 -8.77 22.16
N ALA A 52 -10.44 -9.03 22.09
CA ALA A 52 -11.17 -9.13 20.82
C ALA A 52 -11.17 -7.82 20.02
N GLU A 53 -11.38 -6.68 20.69
CA GLU A 53 -11.51 -5.36 20.05
C GLU A 53 -10.19 -4.87 19.47
N PHE A 54 -9.13 -4.91 20.28
CA PHE A 54 -7.80 -4.50 19.86
C PHE A 54 -7.17 -5.49 18.88
N GLY A 55 -7.40 -6.80 19.07
CA GLY A 55 -6.86 -7.84 18.20
C GLY A 55 -7.31 -7.71 16.74
N LEU A 56 -8.60 -7.46 16.50
CA LEU A 56 -9.14 -7.21 15.16
C LEU A 56 -8.54 -5.95 14.53
N THR A 57 -8.41 -4.89 15.33
CA THR A 57 -7.82 -3.62 14.88
C THR A 57 -6.36 -3.82 14.44
N PHE A 58 -5.56 -4.53 15.23
CA PHE A 58 -4.18 -4.84 14.88
C PHE A 58 -4.07 -5.75 13.66
N LEU A 59 -4.92 -6.77 13.54
CA LEU A 59 -4.97 -7.64 12.37
C LEU A 59 -5.24 -6.82 11.09
N ALA A 60 -6.22 -5.93 11.13
CA ALA A 60 -6.59 -5.08 10.00
C ALA A 60 -5.46 -4.12 9.60
N ILE A 61 -4.86 -3.42 10.57
CA ILE A 61 -3.77 -2.46 10.30
C ILE A 61 -2.53 -3.19 9.77
N THR A 62 -2.11 -4.26 10.44
CA THR A 62 -0.89 -5.00 10.04
C THR A 62 -1.06 -5.67 8.68
N SER A 63 -2.26 -6.21 8.40
CA SER A 63 -2.52 -6.81 7.10
C SER A 63 -2.57 -5.79 5.97
N ALA A 64 -3.18 -4.62 6.20
CA ALA A 64 -3.19 -3.52 5.25
C ALA A 64 -1.77 -3.02 4.93
N LEU A 65 -0.93 -2.82 5.95
CA LEU A 65 0.48 -2.40 5.78
C LEU A 65 1.28 -3.41 4.96
N MET A 66 1.20 -4.69 5.30
CA MET A 66 1.94 -5.74 4.62
C MET A 66 1.47 -5.93 3.17
N ALA A 67 0.15 -5.85 2.92
CA ALA A 67 -0.40 -5.89 1.57
C ALA A 67 0.08 -4.69 0.73
N MET A 68 0.05 -3.49 1.32
CA MET A 68 0.56 -2.27 0.69
C MET A 68 2.05 -2.37 0.35
N MET A 69 2.87 -2.86 1.27
CA MET A 69 4.31 -3.08 1.05
C MET A 69 4.55 -4.07 -0.10
N LEU A 70 3.82 -5.19 -0.13
CA LEU A 70 3.90 -6.19 -1.19
C LEU A 70 3.49 -5.63 -2.56
N ILE A 71 2.42 -4.85 -2.63
CA ILE A 71 1.98 -4.18 -3.87
C ILE A 71 3.04 -3.18 -4.33
N GLY A 72 3.62 -2.40 -3.41
CA GLY A 72 4.72 -1.48 -3.71
C GLY A 72 5.89 -2.19 -4.39
N ILE A 73 6.40 -3.27 -3.78
CA ILE A 73 7.54 -4.05 -4.30
C ILE A 73 7.22 -4.73 -5.63
N THR A 74 5.99 -5.20 -5.83
CA THR A 74 5.64 -6.06 -6.97
C THR A 74 5.14 -5.29 -8.19
N SER A 75 4.49 -4.14 -7.99
CA SER A 75 4.09 -3.23 -9.07
C SER A 75 5.29 -2.73 -9.90
N GLU A 76 6.46 -2.61 -9.27
CA GLU A 76 7.70 -2.19 -9.92
C GLU A 76 8.27 -3.25 -10.86
N LYS A 77 8.28 -4.52 -10.42
CA LYS A 77 8.74 -5.63 -11.26
C LYS A 77 7.91 -5.77 -12.52
N PHE A 78 6.60 -5.53 -12.43
CA PHE A 78 5.70 -5.62 -13.59
C PHE A 78 5.93 -4.47 -14.59
N LYS A 79 6.12 -3.24 -14.10
CA LYS A 79 6.36 -2.06 -14.96
C LYS A 79 7.73 -2.13 -15.64
N GLN A 80 8.75 -2.64 -14.96
CA GLN A 80 10.08 -2.84 -15.54
C GLN A 80 10.07 -3.92 -16.62
N ASN A 81 9.41 -5.05 -16.36
CA ASN A 81 9.34 -6.15 -17.33
C ASN A 81 8.59 -5.73 -18.62
N ASN A 82 7.51 -4.96 -18.49
CA ASN A 82 6.79 -4.42 -19.66
C ASN A 82 7.62 -3.40 -20.45
N ARG A 83 8.43 -2.58 -19.78
CA ARG A 83 9.32 -1.63 -20.46
C ARG A 83 10.42 -2.36 -21.22
N ASN A 84 11.07 -3.34 -20.59
CA ASN A 84 12.08 -4.17 -21.24
C ASN A 84 11.50 -4.93 -22.44
N LYS A 85 10.26 -5.42 -22.33
CA LYS A 85 9.55 -6.10 -23.42
C LYS A 85 9.18 -5.15 -24.57
N ALA A 86 8.77 -3.91 -24.27
CA ALA A 86 8.53 -2.90 -25.29
C ALA A 86 9.84 -2.51 -26.01
N GLU A 87 10.93 -2.36 -25.25
CA GLU A 87 12.26 -2.07 -25.79
C GLU A 87 12.81 -3.23 -26.63
N SER A 88 12.59 -4.49 -26.24
CA SER A 88 12.97 -5.66 -27.05
C SER A 88 12.15 -5.77 -28.35
N LEU A 89 10.84 -5.49 -28.31
CA LEU A 89 9.99 -5.49 -29.50
C LEU A 89 10.34 -4.36 -30.47
N GLN A 90 10.67 -3.17 -29.96
CA GLN A 90 11.18 -2.07 -30.79
C GLN A 90 12.52 -2.44 -31.42
N THR A 91 13.43 -3.04 -30.63
CA THR A 91 14.72 -3.51 -31.13
C THR A 91 14.54 -4.58 -32.21
N GLU A 92 13.61 -5.53 -32.06
CA GLU A 92 13.32 -6.54 -33.08
C GLU A 92 12.70 -5.93 -34.35
N ALA A 93 11.79 -4.96 -34.21
CA ALA A 93 11.20 -4.26 -35.35
C ALA A 93 12.23 -3.40 -36.10
N GLU A 94 13.12 -2.73 -35.38
CA GLU A 94 14.25 -2.00 -35.95
C GLU A 94 15.28 -2.95 -36.57
N MET A 95 15.53 -4.11 -35.97
CA MET A 95 16.43 -5.15 -36.52
C MET A 95 15.86 -5.71 -37.83
N LYS A 96 14.54 -5.93 -37.93
CA LYS A 96 13.88 -6.34 -39.19
C LYS A 96 13.93 -5.26 -40.28
N LYS A 97 13.85 -3.98 -39.89
CA LYS A 97 14.01 -2.84 -40.82
C LYS A 97 15.46 -2.66 -41.26
N THR A 98 16.42 -2.83 -40.35
CA THR A 98 17.85 -2.71 -40.62
C THR A 98 18.43 -3.93 -41.34
N LEU A 99 17.94 -5.16 -41.10
CA LEU A 99 18.25 -6.34 -41.94
C LEU A 99 17.79 -6.14 -43.38
N LYS A 100 16.66 -5.46 -43.60
CA LYS A 100 16.21 -5.06 -44.95
C LYS A 100 17.02 -3.90 -45.55
N ALA A 101 17.69 -3.09 -44.73
CA ALA A 101 18.39 -1.89 -45.18
C ALA A 101 19.93 -2.01 -45.21
N LYS A 102 20.53 -2.98 -44.51
CA LYS A 102 21.98 -3.04 -44.27
C LYS A 102 22.52 -4.48 -44.25
N HIS A 103 22.79 -4.96 -45.46
CA HIS A 103 24.06 -5.58 -45.86
C HIS A 103 25.26 -4.59 -45.70
N SER A 104 25.21 -3.58 -44.83
CA SER A 104 26.26 -2.56 -44.77
C SER A 104 26.35 -1.97 -43.37
N ASN A 105 27.27 -2.52 -42.59
CA ASN A 105 27.97 -1.86 -41.50
C ASN A 105 27.14 -1.26 -40.35
N GLN A 106 27.38 -1.89 -39.19
CA GLN A 106 28.01 -1.28 -38.00
C GLN A 106 27.16 -1.46 -36.75
N PHE A 107 27.53 -2.49 -36.00
CA PHE A 107 27.00 -2.79 -34.68
C PHE A 107 27.76 -1.93 -33.66
N LYS A 108 27.07 -0.97 -33.03
CA LYS A 108 27.62 -0.19 -31.92
C LYS A 108 27.08 -0.79 -30.61
N PRO A 109 27.93 -1.31 -29.70
CA PRO A 109 27.46 -2.00 -28.50
C PRO A 109 26.73 -1.01 -27.57
N ARG A 110 25.50 -1.36 -27.20
CA ARG A 110 24.63 -0.56 -26.33
C ARG A 110 25.10 -0.70 -24.88
N GLN A 111 25.63 0.39 -24.32
CA GLN A 111 26.03 0.45 -22.92
C GLN A 111 24.80 0.29 -22.03
N VAL A 112 24.75 -0.81 -21.27
CA VAL A 112 23.72 -1.08 -20.26
C VAL A 112 24.12 -0.31 -19.01
N THR A 113 23.70 0.95 -18.91
CA THR A 113 24.03 1.81 -17.77
C THR A 113 23.28 1.37 -16.52
N PHE A 114 24.05 1.07 -15.47
CA PHE A 114 23.66 0.63 -14.14
C PHE A 114 23.09 1.80 -13.31
N GLN A 115 22.00 2.43 -13.77
CA GLN A 115 21.44 3.67 -13.18
C GLN A 115 20.08 3.46 -12.47
N ALA A 116 19.82 2.24 -11.99
CA ALA A 116 18.52 1.88 -11.39
C ALA A 116 18.35 2.36 -9.93
N TRP A 117 19.43 2.59 -9.19
CA TRP A 117 19.40 2.86 -7.74
C TRP A 117 18.65 4.14 -7.30
N PRO A 118 18.86 5.33 -7.91
CA PRO A 118 18.17 6.55 -7.47
C PRO A 118 16.67 6.54 -7.80
N ILE A 119 16.24 5.70 -8.74
CA ILE A 119 14.83 5.56 -9.12
C ILE A 119 14.08 4.70 -8.08
N TYR A 120 14.74 3.66 -7.55
CA TYR A 120 14.23 2.82 -6.46
C TYR A 120 13.99 3.66 -5.18
N ALA A 121 14.98 4.46 -4.77
CA ALA A 121 14.88 5.29 -3.57
C ALA A 121 13.74 6.32 -3.64
N ARG A 122 13.55 6.96 -4.80
CA ARG A 122 12.48 7.96 -4.99
C ARG A 122 11.08 7.36 -4.88
N ARG A 123 10.89 6.12 -5.34
CA ARG A 123 9.56 5.47 -5.39
C ARG A 123 9.16 4.82 -4.09
N VAL A 124 10.11 4.14 -3.42
CA VAL A 124 9.92 3.65 -2.05
C VAL A 124 9.70 4.82 -1.11
N GLY A 125 10.47 5.91 -1.25
CA GLY A 125 10.26 7.14 -0.48
C GLY A 125 8.86 7.73 -0.65
N THR A 126 8.32 7.75 -1.87
CA THR A 126 6.95 8.24 -2.10
C THR A 126 5.90 7.34 -1.42
N PHE A 127 6.14 6.03 -1.38
CA PHE A 127 5.25 5.07 -0.73
C PHE A 127 5.30 5.18 0.79
N LEU A 128 6.51 5.38 1.33
CA LEU A 128 6.80 5.57 2.74
C LEU A 128 6.28 6.91 3.26
N VAL A 129 6.15 7.92 2.40
CA VAL A 129 5.52 9.21 2.72
C VAL A 129 4.00 9.13 2.56
N ALA A 130 3.49 8.40 1.56
CA ALA A 130 2.05 8.28 1.33
C ALA A 130 1.32 7.64 2.51
N GLY A 131 1.86 6.57 3.10
CA GLY A 131 1.24 5.87 4.22
C GLY A 131 1.03 6.73 5.47
N PRO A 132 2.07 7.40 5.99
CA PRO A 132 1.95 8.33 7.12
C PRO A 132 1.07 9.54 6.80
N VAL A 133 1.18 10.11 5.59
CA VAL A 133 0.35 11.26 5.20
C VAL A 133 -1.13 10.89 5.18
N THR A 134 -1.49 9.72 4.63
CA THR A 134 -2.88 9.25 4.67
C THR A 134 -3.33 8.90 6.08
N PHE A 135 -2.42 8.42 6.93
CA PHE A 135 -2.73 8.14 8.32
C PHE A 135 -3.10 9.43 9.07
N VAL A 136 -2.25 10.45 9.01
CA VAL A 136 -2.51 11.76 9.63
C VAL A 136 -3.81 12.36 9.10
N PHE A 137 -4.03 12.29 7.79
CA PHE A 137 -5.28 12.74 7.17
C PHE A 137 -6.51 12.03 7.74
N SER A 138 -6.48 10.70 7.82
CA SER A 138 -7.57 9.93 8.40
C SER A 138 -7.80 10.26 9.87
N THR A 139 -6.73 10.43 10.66
CA THR A 139 -6.85 10.80 12.07
C THR A 139 -7.54 12.16 12.22
N VAL A 140 -7.12 13.17 11.45
CA VAL A 140 -7.73 14.51 11.50
C VAL A 140 -9.21 14.46 11.11
N ILE A 141 -9.57 13.73 10.05
CA ILE A 141 -10.98 13.58 9.66
C ILE A 141 -11.78 12.84 10.73
N CYS A 142 -11.25 11.76 11.31
CA CYS A 142 -11.92 11.04 12.37
C CYS A 142 -12.15 11.92 13.60
N LEU A 143 -11.19 12.77 13.99
CA LEU A 143 -11.35 13.71 15.11
C LEU A 143 -12.39 14.79 14.82
N LEU A 144 -12.38 15.36 13.60
CA LEU A 144 -13.42 16.31 13.18
C LEU A 144 -14.80 15.66 13.18
N LEU A 145 -14.89 14.38 12.81
CA LEU A 145 -16.12 13.60 12.83
C LEU A 145 -16.61 13.38 14.27
N VAL A 146 -15.74 13.04 15.21
CA VAL A 146 -16.08 12.93 16.65
C VAL A 146 -16.69 14.22 17.18
N MET A 147 -16.15 15.37 16.79
CA MET A 147 -16.68 16.67 17.19
C MET A 147 -18.03 17.00 16.54
N ALA A 148 -18.29 16.50 15.34
CA ALA A 148 -19.52 16.77 14.61
C ALA A 148 -20.69 15.88 15.05
N LEU A 149 -20.44 14.70 15.63
CA LEU A 149 -21.49 13.79 16.07
C LEU A 149 -22.03 14.16 17.46
N PRO A 150 -23.35 14.35 17.62
CA PRO A 150 -23.96 14.45 18.93
C PRO A 150 -23.98 13.07 19.60
N GLY A 151 -23.33 12.94 20.75
CA GLY A 151 -23.30 11.68 21.50
C GLY A 151 -22.33 11.70 22.67
N GLU A 152 -22.32 10.61 23.43
CA GLU A 152 -21.35 10.40 24.50
C GLU A 152 -19.94 10.23 23.92
N LEU A 153 -18.93 10.84 24.56
CA LEU A 153 -17.54 10.85 24.08
C LEU A 153 -16.98 9.44 23.87
N ALA A 154 -17.32 8.49 24.75
CA ALA A 154 -16.86 7.11 24.63
C ALA A 154 -17.35 6.46 23.34
N ASN A 155 -18.64 6.59 23.03
CA ASN A 155 -19.25 5.97 21.85
C ASN A 155 -18.72 6.57 20.54
N THR A 156 -18.53 7.89 20.51
CA THR A 156 -18.00 8.58 19.33
C THR A 156 -16.53 8.24 19.06
N LEU A 157 -15.70 8.09 20.10
CA LEU A 157 -14.31 7.64 19.97
C LEU A 157 -14.20 6.20 19.45
N VAL A 158 -15.07 5.29 19.89
CA VAL A 158 -15.12 3.92 19.37
C VAL A 158 -15.45 3.92 17.88
N ILE A 159 -16.46 4.69 17.46
CA ILE A 159 -16.82 4.84 16.03
C ILE A 159 -15.64 5.38 15.23
N ALA A 160 -14.94 6.40 15.75
CA ALA A 160 -13.78 6.98 15.10
C ALA A 160 -12.63 5.98 14.95
N ALA A 161 -12.38 5.15 15.96
CA ALA A 161 -11.36 4.09 15.91
C ALA A 161 -11.65 3.07 14.81
N PHE A 162 -12.92 2.71 14.59
CA PHE A 162 -13.31 1.82 13.48
C PHE A 162 -13.30 2.50 12.10
N MET A 163 -13.62 3.80 12.04
CA MET A 163 -13.57 4.59 10.80
C MET A 163 -12.14 4.83 10.31
N LEU A 164 -11.19 4.99 11.23
CA LEU A 164 -9.79 5.30 10.91
C LEU A 164 -9.15 4.33 9.91
N PRO A 165 -9.16 2.99 10.10
CA PRO A 165 -8.56 2.07 9.15
C PRO A 165 -9.26 2.07 7.78
N ILE A 166 -10.58 2.32 7.75
CA ILE A 166 -11.36 2.43 6.50
C ILE A 166 -10.91 3.66 5.71
N MET A 167 -10.91 4.83 6.36
CA MET A 167 -10.48 6.09 5.76
C MET A 167 -9.03 6.04 5.30
N TRP A 168 -8.16 5.43 6.11
CA TRP A 168 -6.75 5.26 5.78
C TRP A 168 -6.53 4.38 4.55
N SER A 169 -7.26 3.25 4.48
CA SER A 169 -7.20 2.34 3.34
C SER A 169 -7.70 2.99 2.06
N LEU A 170 -8.80 3.75 2.14
CA LEU A 170 -9.33 4.52 1.01
C LEU A 170 -8.35 5.59 0.53
N GLY A 171 -7.76 6.35 1.48
CA GLY A 171 -6.76 7.37 1.16
C GLY A 171 -5.52 6.78 0.50
N ALA A 172 -5.04 5.65 1.01
CA ALA A 172 -3.91 4.94 0.42
C ALA A 172 -4.24 4.42 -0.99
N CYS A 173 -5.41 3.79 -1.17
CA CYS A 173 -5.86 3.29 -2.47
C CYS A 173 -5.96 4.44 -3.50
N TRP A 174 -6.52 5.58 -3.10
CA TRP A 174 -6.59 6.78 -3.93
C TRP A 174 -5.18 7.20 -4.37
N ILE A 175 -4.26 7.47 -3.45
CA ILE A 175 -2.91 7.96 -3.79
C ILE A 175 -2.20 6.98 -4.75
N LEU A 176 -2.37 5.67 -4.51
CA LEU A 176 -1.72 4.63 -5.32
C LEU A 176 -2.31 4.49 -6.72
N SER A 177 -3.60 4.80 -6.91
CA SER A 177 -4.26 4.75 -8.22
C SER A 177 -3.83 5.88 -9.17
N GLN A 178 -3.29 6.99 -8.65
CA GLN A 178 -3.01 8.19 -9.45
C GLN A 178 -1.63 8.11 -10.14
N PRO A 179 -1.53 8.48 -11.44
CA PRO A 179 -0.28 8.47 -12.18
C PRO A 179 0.73 9.51 -11.66
N LYS A 180 0.22 10.62 -11.10
CA LYS A 180 1.01 11.70 -10.49
C LYS A 180 0.77 11.71 -8.98
N ARG A 181 1.42 10.80 -8.26
CA ARG A 181 1.26 10.56 -6.80
C ARG A 181 1.42 11.81 -5.93
N ILE A 182 2.23 12.79 -6.34
CA ILE A 182 2.53 13.97 -5.53
C ILE A 182 1.32 14.90 -5.33
N ARG A 183 0.44 15.02 -6.35
CA ARG A 183 -0.75 15.88 -6.28
C ARG A 183 -1.73 15.46 -5.18
N PRO A 184 -2.23 14.21 -5.14
CA PRO A 184 -3.15 13.79 -4.09
C PRO A 184 -2.51 13.82 -2.70
N SER A 185 -1.20 13.53 -2.58
CA SER A 185 -0.50 13.67 -1.30
C SER A 185 -0.47 15.12 -0.80
N MET A 186 -0.23 16.10 -1.67
CA MET A 186 -0.28 17.52 -1.27
C MET A 186 -1.69 17.99 -0.91
N ILE A 187 -2.71 17.51 -1.63
CA ILE A 187 -4.11 17.83 -1.30
C ILE A 187 -4.45 17.28 0.09
N MET A 188 -4.15 16.01 0.36
CA MET A 188 -4.39 15.42 1.68
C MET A 188 -3.63 16.14 2.78
N ALA A 189 -2.34 16.43 2.57
CA ALA A 189 -1.55 17.20 3.54
C ALA A 189 -2.17 18.59 3.81
N GLY A 190 -2.63 19.29 2.77
CA GLY A 190 -3.30 20.59 2.91
C GLY A 190 -4.61 20.48 3.70
N VAL A 191 -5.45 19.50 3.39
CA VAL A 191 -6.71 19.27 4.12
C VAL A 191 -6.43 18.91 5.58
N SER A 192 -5.44 18.05 5.86
CA SER A 192 -5.02 17.72 7.22
C SER A 192 -4.59 18.98 7.99
N MET A 193 -3.80 19.85 7.36
CA MET A 193 -3.29 21.06 7.98
C MET A 193 -4.41 22.04 8.32
N VAL A 194 -5.37 22.24 7.40
CA VAL A 194 -6.57 23.06 7.66
C VAL A 194 -7.44 22.42 8.75
N GLY A 195 -7.66 21.12 8.70
CA GLY A 195 -8.42 20.39 9.72
C GLY A 195 -7.79 20.49 11.11
N SER A 196 -6.47 20.37 11.21
CA SER A 196 -5.76 20.57 12.47
C SER A 196 -5.89 22.00 13.00
N MET A 197 -5.85 23.03 12.14
CA MET A 197 -6.10 24.42 12.55
C MET A 197 -7.51 24.61 13.11
N ILE A 198 -8.52 23.99 12.47
CA ILE A 198 -9.91 24.02 12.96
C ILE A 198 -10.00 23.35 14.33
N LEU A 199 -9.39 22.17 14.51
CA LEU A 199 -9.39 21.46 15.79
C LEU A 199 -8.75 22.28 16.93
N ILE A 200 -7.73 23.09 16.63
CA ILE A 200 -7.08 23.95 17.63
C ILE A 200 -7.94 25.17 17.98
N MET A 201 -8.70 25.72 17.02
CA MET A 201 -9.55 26.89 17.24
C MET A 201 -10.83 26.58 18.00
N ILE A 202 -11.33 25.34 17.93
CA ILE A 202 -12.52 24.94 18.68
C ILE A 202 -12.13 24.83 20.17
N PRO A 203 -12.68 25.67 21.06
CA PRO A 203 -12.41 25.55 22.48
C PRO A 203 -12.91 24.18 22.94
N THR A 204 -12.01 23.36 23.47
CA THR A 204 -12.36 22.09 24.12
C THR A 204 -13.30 22.41 25.25
N VAL A 205 -14.59 22.13 25.04
CA VAL A 205 -15.61 22.27 26.08
C VAL A 205 -15.23 21.28 27.20
N PRO A 206 -14.94 21.75 28.43
CA PRO A 206 -14.64 20.89 29.56
C PRO A 206 -15.84 20.01 29.96
#